data_AF-A0A441UW02-F1
#
_entry.id   AF-A0A441UW02-F1
#
_cell.length_a   1.000
_cell.length_b   1.000
_cell.length_c   1.000
_cell.angle_alpha   90.00
_cell.angle_beta   90.00
_cell.angle_gamma   90.00
#
_symmetry.space_group_name_H-M   'P 1'
#
loop_
_entity.id
_entity.type
_entity.pdbx_description
1 polymer ?
#
loop_
_entity_poly.entity_id
_entity_poly.type
_entity_poly.pdbx_seq_one_letter_code
_entity_poly.pdbx_strand_id
1 'polypeptide(L)' 'ADNAAILLLQRYPAMPVVEFLNDELAGHTRMLHRVMAEERFPAPWGPLIEAMAAIRAQYYQTSTSRYRSDDAGGGQRAPA' A
#
# COMPACT_ATOMS: atom_id res chain seq x y z
N ALA A 1 -14.57 -9.51 -0.11
CA ALA A 1 -13.96 -8.31 0.48
C ALA A 1 -12.55 -8.20 -0.09
N ASP A 2 -12.24 -7.09 -0.75
CA ASP A 2 -10.98 -6.92 -1.49
C ASP A 2 -9.86 -6.40 -0.56
N ASN A 3 -9.68 -7.07 0.57
CA ASN A 3 -8.61 -6.78 1.53
C ASN A 3 -8.21 -8.08 2.24
N ALA A 4 -6.94 -8.43 2.19
CA ALA A 4 -6.42 -9.69 2.72
C ALA A 4 -6.67 -9.85 4.24
N ALA A 5 -6.54 -8.77 5.01
CA ALA A 5 -6.80 -8.82 6.45
C ALA A 5 -8.27 -9.11 6.75
N ILE A 6 -9.20 -8.45 6.05
CA ILE A 6 -10.64 -8.70 6.22
C ILE A 6 -10.99 -10.12 5.80
N LEU A 7 -10.46 -10.58 4.66
CA LEU A 7 -10.68 -11.93 4.16
C LEU A 7 -10.25 -13.00 5.18
N LEU A 8 -9.04 -12.85 5.73
CA LEU A 8 -8.49 -13.81 6.68
C LEU A 8 -9.22 -13.78 8.03
N LEU A 9 -9.61 -12.59 8.52
CA LEU A 9 -10.40 -12.48 9.75
C LEU A 9 -11.78 -13.13 9.62
N GLN A 10 -12.41 -13.02 8.45
CA GLN A 10 -13.71 -13.66 8.19
C GLN A 10 -13.61 -15.18 8.13
N ARG A 11 -12.53 -15.71 7.55
CA ARG A 11 -12.36 -17.15 7.34
C ARG A 11 -11.71 -17.86 8.53
N TYR A 12 -10.84 -17.17 9.26
CA TYR A 12 -10.07 -17.69 10.39
C TYR A 12 -10.11 -16.71 11.57
N PRO A 13 -11.24 -16.61 12.30
CA PRO A 13 -11.41 -15.58 13.32
C PRO A 13 -10.44 -15.65 14.51
N ALA A 14 -9.91 -16.84 14.81
CA ALA A 14 -8.95 -17.05 15.90
C ALA A 14 -7.48 -16.79 15.49
N MET A 15 -7.23 -16.53 14.20
CA MET A 15 -5.88 -16.34 13.68
C MET A 15 -5.36 -14.93 14.04
N PRO A 16 -4.09 -14.77 14.43
CA PRO A 16 -3.45 -13.46 14.57
C PRO A 16 -3.11 -12.89 13.19
N VAL A 17 -4.14 -12.48 12.43
CA VAL A 17 -4.03 -12.12 11.01
C VAL A 17 -3.03 -10.99 10.76
N VAL A 18 -3.00 -9.97 11.62
CA VAL A 18 -2.10 -8.82 11.45
C VAL A 18 -0.64 -9.23 11.66
N GLU A 19 -0.35 -10.06 12.66
CA GLU A 19 1.00 -10.58 12.91
C GLU A 19 1.47 -11.43 11.73
N PHE A 20 0.63 -12.38 11.30
CA PHE A 20 0.89 -13.22 10.13
C PHE A 20 1.20 -12.40 8.87
N LEU A 21 0.38 -11.39 8.56
CA LEU A 21 0.59 -10.58 7.35
C LEU A 21 1.87 -9.73 7.42
N ASN A 22 2.27 -9.28 8.62
CA ASN A 22 3.53 -8.57 8.80
C ASN A 22 4.74 -9.52 8.64
N ASP A 23 4.64 -10.74 9.16
CA ASP A 23 5.68 -11.77 8.99
C ASP A 23 5.82 -12.18 7.54
N GLU A 24 4.71 -12.36 6.83
CA GLU A 24 4.68 -12.61 5.39
C GLU A 24 5.33 -11.48 4.61
N LEU A 25 4.99 -10.23 4.92
CA LEU A 25 5.62 -9.06 4.29
C LEU A 25 7.13 -9.06 4.51
N ALA A 26 7.60 -9.27 5.75
CA ALA A 26 9.01 -9.35 6.06
C ALA A 26 9.70 -10.54 5.35
N GLY A 27 9.01 -11.67 5.22
CA GLY A 27 9.45 -12.85 4.46
C GLY A 27 9.67 -12.53 2.99
N HIS A 28 8.70 -11.89 2.35
CA HIS A 28 8.81 -11.45 0.95
C HIS A 28 9.93 -10.43 0.76
N THR A 29 10.11 -9.47 1.68
CA THR A 29 11.24 -8.54 1.62
C THR A 29 12.59 -9.25 1.69
N ARG A 30 12.75 -10.25 2.58
CA ARG A 30 13.99 -11.04 2.65
C ARG A 30 14.27 -11.81 1.37
N MET A 31 13.25 -12.44 0.78
CA MET A 31 13.39 -13.14 -0.50
C MET A 31 13.77 -12.18 -1.63
N LEU A 32 13.13 -11.02 -1.68
CA LEU A 32 13.46 -9.98 -2.66
C LEU A 32 14.92 -9.53 -2.53
N HIS A 33 15.36 -9.16 -1.33
CA HIS A 33 16.76 -8.75 -1.11
C HIS A 33 17.77 -9.83 -1.50
N ARG A 34 17.45 -11.09 -1.20
CA ARG A 34 18.29 -12.22 -1.61
C ARG A 34 18.44 -12.28 -3.13
N VAL A 35 17.33 -12.25 -3.87
CA VAL A 35 17.35 -12.27 -5.34
C VAL A 35 18.05 -11.04 -5.91
N MET A 36 17.81 -9.86 -5.35
CA MET A 36 18.48 -8.62 -5.78
C MET A 36 20.00 -8.64 -5.56
N ALA A 37 20.48 -9.39 -4.56
CA ALA A 37 21.91 -9.56 -4.30
C ALA A 37 22.54 -10.66 -5.16
N GLU A 38 21.81 -11.75 -5.41
CA GLU A 38 22.25 -12.87 -6.24
C GLU A 38 22.27 -12.48 -7.73
N GLU A 39 21.23 -11.80 -8.20
CA GLU A 39 21.05 -11.41 -9.59
C GLU A 39 21.55 -9.98 -9.85
N ARG A 40 22.50 -9.84 -10.77
CA ARG A 40 22.98 -8.52 -11.23
C ARG A 40 22.08 -7.99 -12.34
N PHE A 41 20.89 -7.54 -11.95
CA PHE A 41 19.98 -6.91 -12.91
C PHE A 41 20.63 -5.67 -13.55
N PRO A 42 20.43 -5.45 -14.86
CA PRO A 42 20.96 -4.25 -15.50
C PRO A 42 20.29 -3.00 -14.92
N ALA A 43 20.96 -1.86 -15.02
CA ALA A 43 20.33 -0.58 -14.70
C ALA A 43 19.11 -0.36 -15.62
N PRO A 44 17.98 0.18 -15.12
CA PRO A 44 17.77 0.78 -13.79
C PRO A 44 17.02 -0.13 -12.80
N TRP A 45 16.99 -1.45 -13.01
CA TRP A 45 16.05 -2.34 -12.32
C TRP A 45 16.26 -2.41 -10.80
N GLY A 46 17.51 -2.41 -10.34
CA GLY A 46 17.82 -2.36 -8.90
C GLY A 46 17.20 -1.15 -8.20
N PRO A 47 17.61 0.08 -8.60
CA PRO A 47 17.04 1.30 -8.04
C PRO A 47 15.52 1.41 -8.18
N LEU A 48 14.95 0.92 -9.28
CA LEU A 48 13.49 0.94 -9.49
C LEU A 48 12.77 0.04 -8.46
N ILE A 49 13.24 -1.19 -8.25
CA ILE A 49 12.64 -2.13 -7.31
C ILE A 49 12.73 -1.59 -5.88
N GLU A 50 13.88 -1.03 -5.50
CA GLU A 50 14.08 -0.39 -4.20
C GLU A 50 13.11 0.79 -3.99
N ALA A 51 12.93 1.64 -5.00
CA ALA A 51 11.99 2.75 -4.94
C ALA A 51 10.55 2.26 -4.76
N MET A 52 10.15 1.22 -5.48
CA MET A 52 8.80 0.63 -5.36
C MET A 52 8.59 -0.13 -4.04
N ALA A 53 9.64 -0.71 -3.45
CA ALA A 53 9.55 -1.33 -2.14
C ALA A 53 9.37 -0.29 -1.01
N ALA A 54 9.92 0.92 -1.19
CA ALA A 54 9.82 2.00 -0.21
C ALA A 54 8.59 2.89 -0.37
N ILE A 55 7.90 2.84 -1.51
CA ILE A 55 6.77 3.74 -1.79
C ILE A 55 5.61 3.47 -0.85
N ARG A 56 5.20 4.51 -0.11
CA ARG A 56 4.00 4.48 0.71
C ARG A 56 2.83 5.11 -0.03
N ALA A 57 1.64 4.52 0.12
CA ALA A 57 0.40 5.09 -0.41
C ALA A 57 0.18 6.54 0.02
N GLN A 58 0.66 6.90 1.21
CA GLN A 58 0.64 8.27 1.75
C GLN A 58 1.26 9.31 0.80
N TYR A 59 2.27 8.95 -0.01
CA TYR A 59 2.94 9.90 -0.90
C TYR A 59 2.08 10.36 -2.08
N TYR A 60 1.12 9.56 -2.54
CA TYR A 60 0.28 9.89 -3.70
C TYR A 60 -1.23 9.91 -3.40
N GLN A 61 -1.66 9.27 -2.31
CA GLN A 61 -3.06 9.29 -1.91
C GLN A 61 -3.42 10.61 -1.23
N THR A 62 -2.49 11.22 -0.49
CA THR A 62 -2.71 12.54 0.15
C THR A 62 -2.84 13.66 -0.88
N SER A 63 -2.15 13.58 -2.02
CA SER A 63 -2.32 14.55 -3.11
C SER A 63 -3.67 14.39 -3.81
N THR A 64 -4.17 13.16 -3.95
CA THR A 64 -5.50 12.90 -4.55
C THR A 64 -6.62 13.50 -3.70
N SER A 65 -6.52 13.47 -2.36
CA SER A 65 -7.48 14.13 -1.46
C SER A 65 -7.33 15.65 -1.46
N ARG A 66 -6.10 16.18 -1.56
CA ARG A 66 -5.83 17.63 -1.52
C ARG A 66 -6.33 18.36 -2.76
N TYR A 67 -6.33 17.71 -3.93
CA TYR A 67 -6.84 18.27 -5.18
C TYR A 67 -8.27 17.81 -5.52
N ARG A 68 -8.89 16.98 -4.68
CA ARG A 68 -10.33 16.72 -4.76
C ARG A 68 -11.04 17.94 -4.18
N SER A 69 -11.41 18.88 -5.06
CA SER A 69 -12.33 19.95 -4.73
C SER A 69 -13.68 19.35 -4.39
N ASP A 70 -14.06 19.30 -3.11
CA ASP A 70 -15.46 19.16 -2.69
C ASP A 70 -16.27 20.46 -3.00
N ASP A 71 -15.69 21.43 -3.69
CA ASP A 71 -16.32 22.71 -4.09
C ASP A 71 -17.19 22.64 -5.36
N ALA A 72 -17.61 21.45 -5.80
CA ALA A 72 -18.53 21.32 -6.93
C ALA A 72 -19.78 20.51 -6.56
N GLY A 73 -20.51 20.94 -5.51
CA GLY A 73 -21.75 20.25 -5.15
C GLY A 73 -22.49 20.75 -3.91
N GLY A 74 -22.64 22.06 -3.73
CA GLY A 74 -23.37 22.61 -2.57
C GLY A 74 -24.12 23.89 -2.89
N GLY A 75 -25.10 23.82 -3.80
CA GLY A 75 -26.09 24.87 -3.92
C GLY A 75 -26.89 25.04 -2.62
N GLN A 76 -27.27 26.29 -2.33
CA GLN A 76 -28.49 26.70 -1.61
C GLN A 76 -28.41 26.95 -0.08
N ARG A 77 -28.07 28.19 0.31
CA ARG A 77 -29.00 29.19 0.90
C ARG A 77 -28.24 30.45 1.35
N ALA A 78 -28.56 31.59 0.74
CA ALA A 78 -28.35 32.89 1.36
C ALA A 78 -29.50 33.14 2.35
N PRO A 79 -29.25 33.61 3.58
CA PRO A 79 -30.31 34.12 4.44
C PRO A 79 -30.76 35.50 3.98
N ALA A 80 -32.06 35.76 4.17
CA ALA A 80 -32.75 37.01 3.88
C ALA A 80 -32.42 38.10 4.92
#